data_AF-A0A1F5HMK2-F1
#
_entry.id   AF-A0A1F5HMK2-F1
#
_cell.length_a   1.000
_cell.length_b   1.000
_cell.length_c   1.000
_cell.angle_alpha   90.00
_cell.angle_beta   90.00
_cell.angle_gamma   90.00
#
_symmetry.space_group_name_H-M   'P 1'
#
loop_
_entity.id
_entity.type
_entity.pdbx_description
1 polymer ?
#
loop_
_entity_poly.entity_id
_entity_poly.type
_entity_poly.pdbx_seq_one_letter_code
_entity_poly.pdbx_strand_id
1 'polypeptide(L)'
;MSEAELTEPTKNSEVVNPFFEIPIEGSFPKEKITIQDTQETIERPNEVQEKIEENWLKRRHEVDQRGGKLIDRPKVILIDTQIKDDKLYIKLGRGHYKDFVGTYGTELHDTNPELVPRNFSISALLETADGYIVLLKRSQRVFQYPSWISTFGGSVEPEDVDDKGSIDPFKTVSREVSEEAGISPESINDIQCLGFTRDIHTKVEDMMFQAKTSLTKDEIEKQQQNQHLEEGECVLVLANPDEIRKKVLEFSKIFVSDGAAILTLYGRRKFGKEWFSFIIDRLKRRGNVYASLTEQQRKIIEQRLIEKLGRVTSSI
;
A
#
# COMPACT_ATOMS: atom_id res chain seq x y z
N MET A 1 18.31 -23.62 1.56
CA MET A 1 17.52 -22.56 2.21
C MET A 1 18.51 -21.61 2.85
N SER A 2 18.68 -20.41 2.31
CA SER A 2 19.44 -19.36 3.00
C SER A 2 18.53 -18.75 4.05
N GLU A 3 18.98 -18.70 5.30
CA GLU A 3 18.35 -17.86 6.32
C GLU A 3 18.29 -16.44 5.75
N ALA A 4 17.08 -15.89 5.63
CA ALA A 4 16.92 -14.50 5.24
C ALA A 4 17.68 -13.65 6.25
N GLU A 5 18.65 -12.86 5.80
CA GLU A 5 19.34 -11.90 6.68
C GLU A 5 18.27 -10.99 7.29
N LEU A 6 18.04 -11.14 8.60
CA LEU A 6 17.22 -10.21 9.37
C LEU A 6 17.92 -8.85 9.28
N THR A 7 17.36 -7.94 8.49
CA THR A 7 17.86 -6.58 8.41
C THR A 7 17.56 -5.89 9.73
N GLU A 8 18.59 -5.37 10.40
CA GLU A 8 18.42 -4.54 11.59
C GLU A 8 17.42 -3.41 11.30
N PRO A 9 16.45 -3.16 12.19
CA PRO A 9 15.53 -2.05 12.04
C PRO A 9 16.24 -0.71 11.95
N THR A 10 15.90 0.08 10.94
CA THR A 10 16.49 1.40 10.74
C THR A 10 15.42 2.40 10.34
N LYS A 11 15.45 3.58 10.97
CA LYS A 11 14.75 4.76 10.46
C LYS A 11 15.61 5.35 9.34
N ASN A 12 15.42 4.85 8.12
CA ASN A 12 16.24 5.25 6.99
C ASN A 12 15.69 6.52 6.36
N SER A 13 16.51 7.57 6.36
CA SER A 13 16.26 8.78 5.56
C SER A 13 16.85 8.67 4.14
N GLU A 14 17.51 7.56 3.80
CA GLU A 14 18.34 7.48 2.58
C GLU A 14 17.66 6.84 1.37
N VAL A 15 16.56 6.08 1.56
CA VAL A 15 15.85 5.44 0.45
C VAL A 15 14.73 6.37 -0.04
N VAL A 16 15.15 7.42 -0.77
CA VAL A 16 14.26 8.35 -1.45
C VAL A 16 14.49 8.24 -2.96
N ASN A 17 13.42 8.01 -3.70
CA ASN A 17 13.42 8.07 -5.16
C ASN A 17 12.14 8.78 -5.65
N PRO A 18 12.03 9.11 -6.95
CA PRO A 18 10.89 9.90 -7.45
C PRO A 18 9.50 9.25 -7.32
N PHE A 19 9.42 7.96 -6.96
CA PHE A 19 8.16 7.26 -6.74
C PHE A 19 7.79 7.22 -5.25
N PHE A 20 8.73 6.86 -4.36
CA PHE A 20 8.46 6.64 -2.93
C PHE A 20 9.68 6.94 -2.04
N GLU A 21 9.40 7.09 -0.75
CA GLU A 21 10.34 7.09 0.37
C GLU A 21 10.08 5.88 1.28
N ILE A 22 11.12 5.29 1.87
CA ILE A 22 11.00 4.24 2.90
C ILE A 22 11.53 4.79 4.23
N PRO A 23 10.71 5.50 5.03
CA PRO A 23 11.17 6.13 6.27
C PRO A 23 11.54 5.13 7.37
N ILE A 24 10.94 3.94 7.35
CA ILE A 24 11.19 2.86 8.30
C ILE A 24 11.31 1.57 7.50
N GLU A 25 12.40 0.83 7.71
CA GLU A 25 12.54 -0.54 7.24
C GLU A 25 12.97 -1.46 8.38
N GLY A 26 12.51 -2.70 8.36
CA GLY A 26 12.90 -3.71 9.33
C GLY A 26 12.11 -5.00 9.18
N SER A 27 12.21 -5.84 10.20
CA SER A 27 11.53 -7.12 10.25
C SER A 27 10.74 -7.23 11.55
N PHE A 28 9.48 -6.78 11.53
CA PHE A 28 8.65 -6.65 12.73
C PHE A 28 7.51 -7.67 12.72
N PRO A 29 7.70 -8.87 13.30
CA PRO A 29 6.57 -9.73 13.65
C PRO A 29 5.71 -9.05 14.73
N LYS A 30 4.50 -9.54 14.94
CA LYS A 30 3.48 -8.90 15.79
C LYS A 30 3.99 -8.55 17.19
N GLU A 31 4.77 -9.43 17.81
CA GLU A 31 5.36 -9.26 19.14
C GLU A 31 6.43 -8.14 19.24
N LYS A 32 6.97 -7.69 18.10
CA LYS A 32 7.90 -6.56 18.02
C LYS A 32 7.18 -5.23 17.74
N ILE A 33 5.86 -5.21 17.71
CA ILE A 33 5.07 -4.01 17.46
C ILE A 33 4.28 -3.65 18.72
N THR A 34 4.38 -2.39 19.12
CA THR A 34 3.61 -1.83 20.24
C THR A 34 2.74 -0.71 19.71
N ILE A 35 1.43 -0.86 19.85
CA ILE A 35 0.44 0.14 19.44
C ILE A 35 -0.07 0.86 20.68
N GLN A 36 0.02 2.18 20.66
CA GLN A 36 -0.60 3.06 21.63
C GLN A 36 -1.76 3.78 20.95
N ASP A 37 -2.98 3.36 21.30
CA ASP A 37 -4.19 4.01 20.83
C ASP A 37 -4.62 5.10 21.82
N THR A 38 -4.53 6.37 21.40
CA THR A 38 -4.74 7.53 22.28
C THR A 38 -6.09 8.20 22.14
N GLN A 39 -6.89 7.82 21.15
CA GLN A 39 -8.13 8.52 20.76
C GLN A 39 -7.94 10.02 20.40
N GLU A 40 -6.70 10.52 20.32
CA GLU A 40 -6.40 11.91 19.97
C GLU A 40 -6.94 12.24 18.58
N THR A 41 -7.53 13.43 18.42
CA THR A 41 -8.01 13.95 17.14
C THR A 41 -7.16 15.16 16.73
N ILE A 42 -7.18 15.49 15.43
CA ILE A 42 -6.49 16.68 14.92
C ILE A 42 -7.36 17.91 15.14
N GLU A 43 -6.90 18.84 15.96
CA GLU A 43 -7.52 20.16 16.10
C GLU A 43 -7.15 21.04 14.91
N ARG A 44 -8.16 21.65 14.26
CA ARG A 44 -7.97 22.47 13.06
C ARG A 44 -8.62 23.84 13.21
N PRO A 45 -8.00 24.92 12.69
CA PRO A 45 -8.66 26.22 12.55
C PRO A 45 -9.94 26.11 11.71
N ASN A 46 -10.95 26.94 12.02
CA ASN A 46 -12.25 26.92 11.32
C ASN A 46 -12.11 27.06 9.80
N GLU A 47 -11.22 27.94 9.31
CA GLU A 47 -10.98 28.13 7.87
C GLU A 47 -10.55 26.82 7.18
N VAL A 48 -9.73 26.00 7.86
CA VAL A 48 -9.30 24.70 7.33
C VAL A 48 -10.44 23.71 7.32
N GLN A 49 -11.29 23.70 8.36
CA GLN A 49 -12.47 22.83 8.42
C GLN A 49 -13.48 23.18 7.32
N GLU A 50 -13.70 24.47 7.06
CA GLU A 50 -14.58 24.94 5.97
C GLU A 50 -14.07 24.47 4.60
N LYS A 51 -12.76 24.61 4.33
CA LYS A 51 -12.15 24.10 3.09
C LYS A 51 -12.26 22.59 2.94
N ILE A 52 -12.09 21.83 4.03
CA ILE A 52 -12.28 20.37 4.02
C ILE A 52 -13.71 20.01 3.62
N GLU A 53 -14.71 20.69 4.20
CA GLU A 53 -16.12 20.44 3.89
C GLU A 53 -16.45 20.82 2.43
N GLU A 54 -15.95 21.95 1.93
CA GLU A 54 -16.09 22.35 0.53
C GLU A 54 -15.52 21.30 -0.43
N ASN A 55 -14.28 20.85 -0.18
CA ASN A 55 -13.61 19.83 -0.99
C ASN A 55 -14.34 18.49 -0.94
N TRP A 56 -14.82 18.10 0.23
CA TRP A 56 -15.60 16.88 0.43
C TRP A 56 -16.92 16.90 -0.34
N LEU A 57 -17.68 18.01 -0.27
CA LEU A 57 -18.93 18.18 -1.01
C LEU A 57 -18.69 18.14 -2.53
N LYS A 58 -17.65 18.84 -3.00
CA LYS A 58 -17.23 18.80 -4.41
C LYS A 58 -16.92 17.36 -4.83
N ARG A 59 -16.14 16.63 -4.05
CA ARG A 59 -15.72 15.27 -4.39
C ARG A 59 -16.87 14.27 -4.35
N ARG A 60 -17.76 14.39 -3.37
CA ARG A 60 -18.99 13.62 -3.31
C ARG A 60 -19.83 13.83 -4.57
N HIS A 61 -20.00 15.08 -5.00
CA HIS A 61 -20.72 15.40 -6.23
C HIS A 61 -20.08 14.75 -7.48
N GLU A 62 -18.74 14.78 -7.61
CA GLU A 62 -18.02 14.12 -8.71
C GLU A 62 -18.23 12.60 -8.73
N VAL A 63 -18.23 11.96 -7.56
CA VAL A 63 -18.45 10.52 -7.41
C VAL A 63 -19.90 10.14 -7.71
N ASP A 64 -20.85 10.92 -7.20
CA ASP A 64 -22.29 10.74 -7.43
C ASP A 64 -22.64 10.86 -8.93
N GLN A 65 -22.02 11.82 -9.65
CA GLN A 65 -22.20 11.98 -11.11
C GLN A 65 -21.77 10.74 -11.92
N ARG A 66 -20.89 9.89 -11.36
CA ARG A 66 -20.43 8.64 -11.99
C ARG A 66 -21.16 7.41 -11.46
N GLY A 67 -22.21 7.60 -10.66
CA GLY A 67 -23.00 6.53 -10.03
C GLY A 67 -22.32 5.87 -8.84
N GLY A 68 -21.24 6.45 -8.30
CA GLY A 68 -20.61 6.00 -7.07
C GLY A 68 -21.28 6.60 -5.83
N LYS A 69 -20.76 6.27 -4.65
CA LYS A 69 -21.20 6.85 -3.38
C LYS A 69 -19.99 7.10 -2.47
N LEU A 70 -19.87 8.33 -1.98
CA LEU A 70 -18.82 8.70 -1.03
C LEU A 70 -19.43 8.88 0.37
N ILE A 71 -19.08 7.98 1.29
CA ILE A 71 -19.66 7.94 2.65
C ILE A 71 -18.56 8.30 3.65
N ASP A 72 -18.84 9.28 4.51
CA ASP A 72 -17.94 9.57 5.63
C ASP A 72 -18.06 8.48 6.70
N ARG A 73 -16.91 8.03 7.20
CA ARG A 73 -16.79 6.98 8.20
C ARG A 73 -15.65 7.31 9.17
N PRO A 74 -15.72 6.87 10.43
CA PRO A 74 -14.60 6.95 11.34
C PRO A 74 -13.36 6.28 10.75
N LYS A 75 -12.18 6.84 11.01
CA LYS A 75 -10.88 6.30 10.58
C LYS A 75 -9.87 6.36 11.73
N VAL A 76 -8.93 5.43 11.67
CA VAL A 76 -7.74 5.44 12.51
C VAL A 76 -6.67 6.28 11.82
N ILE A 77 -6.03 7.19 12.55
CA ILE A 77 -4.96 8.02 12.02
C ILE A 77 -3.64 7.71 12.71
N LEU A 78 -2.55 7.82 11.95
CA LEU A 78 -1.17 7.64 12.40
C LEU A 78 -0.63 8.95 12.96
N ILE A 79 -0.35 8.98 14.25
CA ILE A 79 0.21 10.17 14.92
C ILE A 79 1.73 10.14 14.85
N ASP A 80 2.34 9.03 15.26
CA ASP A 80 3.79 8.91 15.33
C ASP A 80 4.26 7.46 15.17
N THR A 81 5.50 7.32 14.70
CA THR A 81 6.21 6.05 14.56
C THR A 81 7.65 6.16 15.05
N GLN A 82 8.06 5.23 15.90
CA GLN A 82 9.40 5.19 16.48
C GLN A 82 9.95 3.77 16.50
N ILE A 83 11.25 3.64 16.25
CA ILE A 83 11.97 2.38 16.47
C ILE A 83 12.79 2.54 17.72
N LYS A 84 12.64 1.62 18.67
CA LYS A 84 13.43 1.57 19.90
C LYS A 84 13.61 0.12 20.33
N ASP A 85 14.83 -0.27 20.72
CA ASP A 85 15.15 -1.60 21.23
C ASP A 85 14.63 -2.73 20.30
N ASP A 86 14.85 -2.59 18.98
CA ASP A 86 14.41 -3.54 17.94
C ASP A 86 12.86 -3.70 17.84
N LYS A 87 12.10 -2.79 18.44
CA LYS A 87 10.63 -2.73 18.37
C LYS A 87 10.14 -1.49 17.64
N LEU A 88 9.01 -1.66 16.96
CA LEU A 88 8.27 -0.58 16.31
C LEU A 88 7.13 -0.12 17.22
N TYR A 89 7.20 1.13 17.64
CA TYR A 89 6.18 1.82 18.42
C TYR A 89 5.33 2.69 17.49
N ILE A 90 4.02 2.52 17.56
CA ILE A 90 3.05 3.22 16.72
C ILE A 90 2.06 3.92 17.64
N LYS A 91 1.92 5.24 17.47
CA LYS A 91 0.90 6.04 18.16
C LYS A 91 -0.25 6.33 17.20
N LEU A 92 -1.46 6.00 17.62
CA LEU A 92 -2.69 6.15 16.83
C LEU A 92 -3.66 7.13 17.46
N GLY A 93 -4.45 7.76 16.60
CA GLY A 93 -5.54 8.68 16.94
C GLY A 93 -6.85 8.34 16.22
N ARG A 94 -7.75 9.31 16.15
CA ARG A 94 -9.04 9.23 15.47
C ARG A 94 -9.23 10.35 14.47
N GLY A 95 -9.89 10.01 13.37
CA GLY A 95 -10.27 10.95 12.32
C GLY A 95 -11.49 10.46 11.56
N HIS A 96 -11.77 11.14 10.46
CA HIS A 96 -12.88 10.83 9.57
C HIS A 96 -12.38 10.70 8.13
N TYR A 97 -13.02 9.82 7.36
CA TYR A 97 -12.70 9.65 5.95
C TYR A 97 -12.89 10.96 5.15
N LYS A 98 -13.87 11.78 5.52
CA LYS A 98 -14.04 13.11 4.92
C LYS A 98 -12.82 14.01 5.08
N ASP A 99 -12.11 13.92 6.20
CA ASP A 99 -10.95 14.77 6.46
C ASP A 99 -9.83 14.41 5.48
N PHE A 100 -9.57 13.11 5.30
CA PHE A 100 -8.61 12.62 4.33
C PHE A 100 -8.95 13.10 2.91
N VAL A 101 -10.20 12.90 2.48
CA VAL A 101 -10.62 13.33 1.14
C VAL A 101 -10.56 14.84 0.98
N GLY A 102 -10.94 15.60 2.00
CA GLY A 102 -10.97 17.06 1.98
C GLY A 102 -9.59 17.70 1.98
N THR A 103 -8.57 17.03 2.51
CA THR A 103 -7.17 17.48 2.44
C THR A 103 -6.38 16.87 1.28
N TYR A 104 -6.90 15.81 0.64
CA TYR A 104 -6.18 15.07 -0.40
C TYR A 104 -5.79 15.96 -1.59
N GLY A 105 -4.48 16.05 -1.87
CA GLY A 105 -3.95 16.83 -2.99
C GLY A 105 -4.06 18.35 -2.81
N THR A 106 -4.32 18.81 -1.58
CA THR A 106 -4.26 20.23 -1.22
C THR A 106 -2.85 20.64 -0.84
N GLU A 107 -2.58 21.94 -0.85
CA GLU A 107 -1.32 22.55 -0.42
C GLU A 107 -1.01 22.31 1.07
N LEU A 108 -2.00 21.93 1.88
CA LEU A 108 -1.83 21.67 3.31
C LEU A 108 -0.78 20.60 3.58
N HIS A 109 -0.63 19.62 2.69
CA HIS A 109 0.40 18.59 2.81
C HIS A 109 1.82 19.17 2.83
N ASP A 110 2.03 20.33 2.21
CA ASP A 110 3.34 20.99 2.14
C ASP A 110 3.45 22.17 3.13
N THR A 111 2.37 22.92 3.37
CA THR A 111 2.40 24.14 4.21
C THR A 111 2.10 23.87 5.68
N ASN A 112 1.20 22.93 5.97
CA ASN A 112 0.69 22.62 7.31
C ASN A 112 0.41 21.11 7.48
N PRO A 113 1.44 20.26 7.30
CA PRO A 113 1.27 18.81 7.32
C PRO A 113 0.68 18.29 8.64
N GLU A 114 0.85 19.01 9.75
CA GLU A 114 0.25 18.70 11.05
C GLU A 114 -1.28 18.76 11.07
N LEU A 115 -1.89 19.50 10.13
CA LEU A 115 -3.34 19.60 10.00
C LEU A 115 -3.94 18.50 9.11
N VAL A 116 -3.09 17.75 8.41
CA VAL A 116 -3.52 16.70 7.49
C VAL A 116 -3.62 15.36 8.23
N PRO A 117 -4.75 14.65 8.14
CA PRO A 117 -4.85 13.31 8.72
C PRO A 117 -3.96 12.35 7.94
N ARG A 118 -3.03 11.71 8.65
CA ARG A 118 -2.29 10.55 8.15
C ARG A 118 -3.15 9.32 8.35
N ASN A 119 -4.04 8.99 7.40
CA ASN A 119 -4.84 7.77 7.50
C ASN A 119 -3.91 6.56 7.73
N PHE A 120 -4.22 5.76 8.74
CA PHE A 120 -3.41 4.58 9.03
C PHE A 120 -3.84 3.46 8.08
N SER A 121 -3.07 3.24 7.03
CA SER A 121 -3.32 2.27 5.98
C SER A 121 -2.22 1.22 5.92
N ILE A 122 -2.55 0.07 5.32
CA ILE A 122 -1.64 -1.04 5.12
C ILE A 122 -1.54 -1.40 3.64
N SER A 123 -0.42 -2.00 3.29
CA SER A 123 -0.21 -2.71 2.03
C SER A 123 0.38 -4.08 2.34
N ALA A 124 -0.08 -5.14 1.67
CA ALA A 124 0.41 -6.48 1.91
C ALA A 124 0.77 -7.22 0.63
N LEU A 125 1.97 -7.82 0.61
CA LEU A 125 2.33 -8.85 -0.37
C LEU A 125 1.98 -10.22 0.18
N LEU A 126 1.34 -11.05 -0.65
CA LEU A 126 1.06 -12.45 -0.33
C LEU A 126 1.95 -13.37 -1.17
N GLU A 127 2.73 -14.22 -0.52
CA GLU A 127 3.52 -15.28 -1.18
C GLU A 127 2.81 -16.64 -1.09
N THR A 128 2.67 -17.34 -2.21
CA THR A 128 2.04 -18.65 -2.32
C THR A 128 2.98 -19.78 -1.89
N ALA A 129 2.42 -20.95 -1.57
CA ALA A 129 3.18 -22.13 -1.17
C ALA A 129 4.18 -22.61 -2.24
N ASP A 130 3.91 -22.32 -3.51
CA ASP A 130 4.73 -22.66 -4.67
C ASP A 130 5.60 -21.48 -5.18
N GLY A 131 5.74 -20.41 -4.38
CA GLY A 131 6.73 -19.36 -4.61
C GLY A 131 6.32 -18.31 -5.65
N TYR A 132 5.05 -17.94 -5.69
CA TYR A 132 4.55 -16.79 -6.45
C TYR A 132 4.15 -15.67 -5.50
N ILE A 133 4.27 -14.43 -5.97
CA ILE A 133 3.68 -13.25 -5.36
C ILE A 133 2.35 -12.96 -6.02
N VAL A 134 1.33 -12.76 -5.20
CA VAL A 134 0.00 -12.34 -5.64
C VAL A 134 -0.06 -10.81 -5.61
N LEU A 135 -0.28 -10.21 -6.78
CA LEU A 135 -0.62 -8.80 -6.94
C LEU A 135 -2.06 -8.70 -7.44
N LEU A 136 -2.64 -7.50 -7.41
CA LEU A 136 -3.97 -7.23 -7.91
C LEU A 136 -3.91 -6.28 -9.09
N LYS A 137 -4.76 -6.49 -10.09
CA LYS A 137 -5.06 -5.50 -11.13
C LYS A 137 -6.41 -4.88 -10.82
N ARG A 138 -6.40 -3.61 -10.46
CA ARG A 138 -7.59 -2.88 -10.00
C ARG A 138 -8.70 -2.86 -11.07
N SER A 139 -9.95 -2.94 -10.62
CA SER A 139 -11.11 -2.78 -11.52
C SER A 139 -11.07 -1.44 -12.26
N GLN A 140 -11.63 -1.37 -13.46
CA GLN A 140 -11.80 -0.10 -14.18
C GLN A 140 -12.81 0.84 -13.51
N ARG A 141 -13.59 0.33 -12.54
CA ARG A 141 -14.68 1.06 -11.87
C ARG A 141 -14.27 1.79 -10.60
N VAL A 142 -13.04 1.57 -10.10
CA VAL A 142 -12.58 2.22 -8.87
C VAL A 142 -12.27 3.69 -9.10
N PHE A 143 -12.41 4.48 -8.03
CA PHE A 143 -12.18 5.92 -8.07
C PHE A 143 -10.71 6.30 -8.27
N GLN A 144 -9.79 5.61 -7.59
CA GLN A 144 -8.34 5.83 -7.68
C GLN A 144 -7.65 4.71 -8.43
N TYR A 145 -6.84 5.09 -9.42
CA TYR A 145 -5.93 4.21 -10.17
C TYR A 145 -6.62 3.02 -10.87
N PRO A 146 -7.63 3.27 -11.74
CA PRO A 146 -8.32 2.19 -12.46
C PRO A 146 -7.35 1.39 -13.32
N SER A 147 -7.40 0.05 -13.23
CA SER A 147 -6.50 -0.89 -13.93
C SER A 147 -5.01 -0.78 -13.67
N TRP A 148 -4.62 -0.05 -12.64
CA TRP A 148 -3.26 -0.11 -12.12
C TRP A 148 -3.05 -1.42 -11.36
N ILE A 149 -1.78 -1.76 -11.17
CA ILE A 149 -1.41 -2.86 -10.29
C ILE A 149 -1.39 -2.33 -8.86
N SER A 150 -1.89 -3.11 -7.93
CA SER A 150 -1.77 -2.87 -6.49
C SER A 150 -1.29 -4.13 -5.78
N THR A 151 -0.88 -3.94 -4.55
CA THR A 151 -0.87 -5.02 -3.56
C THR A 151 -2.23 -5.12 -2.91
N PHE A 152 -2.39 -6.05 -1.97
CA PHE A 152 -3.51 -6.00 -1.06
C PHE A 152 -3.41 -4.76 -0.20
N GLY A 153 -4.50 -4.06 0.09
CA GLY A 153 -4.38 -2.87 0.92
C GLY A 153 -5.64 -2.07 1.14
N GLY A 154 -5.65 -1.39 2.29
CA GLY A 154 -6.76 -0.56 2.71
C GLY A 154 -6.46 0.13 4.03
N SER A 155 -7.41 0.91 4.52
CA SER A 155 -7.28 1.58 5.80
C SER A 155 -7.54 0.62 6.94
N VAL A 156 -6.75 0.73 8.01
CA VAL A 156 -7.06 0.09 9.29
C VAL A 156 -8.36 0.70 9.81
N GLU A 157 -9.38 -0.14 10.00
CA GLU A 157 -10.67 0.28 10.50
C GLU A 157 -10.71 0.20 12.03
N PRO A 158 -11.51 1.01 12.73
CA PRO A 158 -11.67 0.92 14.19
C PRO A 158 -12.09 -0.48 14.69
N GLU A 159 -12.70 -1.28 13.82
CA GLU A 159 -13.15 -2.65 14.06
C GLU A 159 -12.05 -3.70 13.89
N ASP A 160 -10.90 -3.34 13.29
CA ASP A 160 -9.74 -4.22 13.12
C ASP A 160 -8.99 -4.33 14.47
N VAL A 161 -9.60 -5.01 15.45
CA VAL A 161 -9.09 -5.13 16.83
C VAL A 161 -8.76 -6.56 17.21
N ASP A 162 -7.72 -6.76 18.02
CA ASP A 162 -7.37 -8.05 18.63
C ASP A 162 -8.42 -8.54 19.65
N ASP A 163 -8.20 -9.70 20.24
CA ASP A 163 -9.12 -10.32 21.21
C ASP A 163 -9.25 -9.50 22.52
N LYS A 164 -8.38 -8.51 22.71
CA LYS A 164 -8.41 -7.57 23.84
C LYS A 164 -9.05 -6.23 23.45
N GLY A 165 -9.54 -6.09 22.22
CA GLY A 165 -10.14 -4.87 21.70
C GLY A 165 -9.12 -3.78 21.33
N SER A 166 -7.83 -4.12 21.20
CA SER A 166 -6.79 -3.19 20.77
C SER A 166 -6.62 -3.23 19.25
N ILE A 167 -6.44 -2.06 18.61
CA ILE A 167 -6.22 -1.99 17.15
C ILE A 167 -5.08 -2.92 16.72
N ASP A 168 -5.33 -3.71 15.69
CA ASP A 168 -4.45 -4.76 15.19
C ASP A 168 -4.35 -4.73 13.66
N PRO A 169 -3.34 -4.06 13.08
CA PRO A 169 -3.18 -3.95 11.63
C PRO A 169 -2.91 -5.30 10.96
N PHE A 170 -2.57 -6.36 11.70
CA PHE A 170 -2.45 -7.70 11.14
C PHE A 170 -3.82 -8.29 10.78
N LYS A 171 -4.89 -7.91 11.49
CA LYS A 171 -6.26 -8.28 11.12
C LYS A 171 -6.71 -7.56 9.85
N THR A 172 -6.30 -6.29 9.67
CA THR A 172 -6.50 -5.56 8.41
C THR A 172 -5.87 -6.32 7.24
N VAL A 173 -4.63 -6.81 7.36
CA VAL A 173 -4.00 -7.64 6.30
C VAL A 173 -4.87 -8.85 5.92
N SER A 174 -5.34 -9.62 6.91
CA SER A 174 -6.17 -10.78 6.66
C SER A 174 -7.53 -10.41 6.05
N ARG A 175 -8.15 -9.32 6.51
CA ARG A 175 -9.42 -8.81 6.00
C ARG A 175 -9.29 -8.38 4.54
N GLU A 176 -8.34 -7.51 4.21
CA GLU A 176 -8.13 -7.01 2.84
C GLU A 176 -7.82 -8.17 1.87
N VAL A 177 -6.96 -9.12 2.26
CA VAL A 177 -6.68 -10.31 1.44
C VAL A 177 -7.93 -11.16 1.21
N SER A 178 -8.79 -11.30 2.22
CA SER A 178 -10.05 -12.03 2.09
C SER A 178 -11.07 -11.30 1.24
N GLU A 179 -11.18 -9.98 1.37
CA GLU A 179 -12.14 -9.15 0.63
C GLU A 179 -11.73 -9.03 -0.85
N GLU A 180 -10.45 -8.81 -1.13
CA GLU A 180 -9.95 -8.53 -2.49
C GLU A 180 -9.63 -9.80 -3.30
N ALA A 181 -9.19 -10.89 -2.66
CA ALA A 181 -8.86 -12.15 -3.36
C ALA A 181 -9.71 -13.36 -2.96
N GLY A 182 -10.60 -13.23 -1.97
CA GLY A 182 -11.42 -14.36 -1.53
C GLY A 182 -10.64 -15.46 -0.81
N ILE A 183 -9.43 -15.16 -0.36
CA ILE A 183 -8.55 -16.10 0.33
C ILE A 183 -8.89 -16.07 1.82
N SER A 184 -9.25 -17.24 2.37
CA SER A 184 -9.70 -17.30 3.76
C SER A 184 -8.57 -16.90 4.73
N PRO A 185 -8.88 -16.15 5.81
CA PRO A 185 -7.88 -15.75 6.81
C PRO A 185 -7.08 -16.92 7.41
N GLU A 186 -7.69 -18.10 7.53
CA GLU A 186 -7.04 -19.31 8.06
C GLU A 186 -5.95 -19.86 7.15
N SER A 187 -5.98 -19.53 5.86
CA SER A 187 -4.94 -19.90 4.90
C SER A 187 -3.75 -18.94 4.96
N ILE A 188 -3.90 -17.77 5.59
CA ILE A 188 -2.88 -16.72 5.67
C ILE A 188 -2.02 -16.95 6.92
N ASN A 189 -0.71 -16.94 6.73
CA ASN A 189 0.27 -17.19 7.79
C ASN A 189 1.51 -16.31 7.60
N ASP A 190 2.44 -16.37 8.56
CA ASP A 190 3.72 -15.66 8.53
C ASP A 190 3.60 -14.15 8.21
N ILE A 191 2.55 -13.49 8.73
CA ILE A 191 2.34 -12.05 8.52
C ILE A 191 3.40 -11.27 9.31
N GLN A 192 4.09 -10.37 8.61
CA GLN A 192 5.20 -9.60 9.15
C GLN A 192 5.24 -8.20 8.57
N CYS A 193 5.41 -7.19 9.42
CA CYS A 193 5.63 -5.82 8.95
C CYS A 193 7.08 -5.65 8.46
N LEU A 194 7.23 -5.00 7.31
CA LEU A 194 8.49 -4.63 6.67
C LEU A 194 8.89 -3.19 6.95
N GLY A 195 7.96 -2.36 7.44
CA GLY A 195 8.17 -0.95 7.75
C GLY A 195 7.08 -0.06 7.19
N PHE A 196 7.45 1.18 6.85
CA PHE A 196 6.54 2.18 6.28
C PHE A 196 7.07 2.69 4.96
N THR A 197 6.15 2.99 4.04
CA THR A 197 6.43 3.72 2.80
C THR A 197 5.71 5.05 2.84
N ARG A 198 6.20 6.01 2.06
CA ARG A 198 5.52 7.27 1.79
C ARG A 198 5.56 7.56 0.30
N ASP A 199 4.40 7.82 -0.28
CA ASP A 199 4.29 8.26 -1.67
C ASP A 199 4.81 9.70 -1.81
N ILE A 200 5.66 9.95 -2.81
CA ILE A 200 6.26 11.28 -2.98
C ILE A 200 5.26 12.33 -3.47
N HIS A 201 4.21 11.92 -4.19
CA HIS A 201 3.22 12.81 -4.78
C HIS A 201 2.03 13.06 -3.85
N THR A 202 1.46 12.00 -3.27
CA THR A 202 0.27 12.09 -2.42
C THR A 202 0.64 12.32 -0.95
N LYS A 203 1.90 12.08 -0.57
CA LYS A 203 2.39 12.10 0.82
C LYS A 203 1.69 11.09 1.74
N VAL A 204 0.88 10.19 1.17
CA VAL A 204 0.22 9.12 1.91
C VAL A 204 1.28 8.14 2.37
N GLU A 205 1.10 7.63 3.58
CA GLU A 205 1.96 6.63 4.18
C GLU A 205 1.21 5.33 4.37
N ASP A 206 1.89 4.24 4.06
CA ASP A 206 1.34 2.89 4.24
C ASP A 206 2.30 2.04 5.05
N MET A 207 1.74 1.26 5.97
CA MET A 207 2.46 0.22 6.70
C MET A 207 2.54 -1.03 5.82
N MET A 208 3.75 -1.43 5.47
CA MET A 208 3.98 -2.51 4.52
C MET A 208 4.12 -3.86 5.21
N PHE A 209 3.40 -4.87 4.73
CA PHE A 209 3.39 -6.23 5.24
C PHE A 209 3.78 -7.26 4.18
N GLN A 210 4.44 -8.31 4.64
CA GLN A 210 4.57 -9.55 3.90
C GLN A 210 3.77 -10.62 4.63
N ALA A 211 2.99 -11.38 3.90
CA ALA A 211 2.28 -12.56 4.37
C ALA A 211 2.57 -13.74 3.44
N LYS A 212 2.26 -14.94 3.92
CA LYS A 212 2.26 -16.15 3.11
C LYS A 212 0.88 -16.79 3.13
N THR A 213 0.61 -17.62 2.15
CA THR A 213 -0.56 -18.50 2.13
C THR A 213 -0.14 -19.94 1.92
N SER A 214 -0.91 -20.88 2.51
CA SER A 214 -0.75 -22.31 2.22
C SER A 214 -1.23 -22.69 0.82
N LEU A 215 -1.92 -21.80 0.12
CA LEU A 215 -2.42 -22.02 -1.24
C LEU A 215 -1.31 -21.88 -2.28
N THR A 216 -1.41 -22.69 -3.33
CA THR A 216 -0.61 -22.60 -4.56
C THR A 216 -1.20 -21.59 -5.54
N LYS A 217 -0.42 -21.21 -6.57
CA LYS A 217 -0.88 -20.39 -7.69
C LYS A 217 -2.17 -20.92 -8.31
N ASP A 218 -2.21 -22.22 -8.63
CA ASP A 218 -3.32 -22.85 -9.33
C ASP A 218 -4.60 -22.87 -8.48
N GLU A 219 -4.46 -23.02 -7.16
CA GLU A 219 -5.60 -22.96 -6.23
C GLU A 219 -6.19 -21.56 -6.16
N ILE A 220 -5.36 -20.52 -6.12
CA ILE A 220 -5.80 -19.12 -6.11
C ILE A 220 -6.51 -18.77 -7.43
N GLU A 221 -5.93 -19.13 -8.58
CA GLU A 221 -6.55 -18.89 -9.88
C GLU A 221 -7.93 -19.59 -9.99
N LYS A 222 -8.03 -20.82 -9.50
CA LYS A 222 -9.31 -21.55 -9.44
C LYS A 222 -10.32 -20.88 -8.51
N GLN A 223 -9.89 -20.33 -7.37
CA GLN A 223 -10.79 -19.58 -6.48
C GLN A 223 -11.33 -18.32 -7.16
N GLN A 224 -10.47 -17.54 -7.82
CA GLN A 224 -10.88 -16.33 -8.52
C GLN A 224 -11.88 -16.58 -9.65
N GLN A 225 -11.74 -17.68 -10.40
CA GLN A 225 -12.71 -18.03 -11.45
C GLN A 225 -14.11 -18.30 -10.88
N ASN A 226 -14.20 -18.77 -9.64
CA ASN A 226 -15.46 -19.13 -8.99
C ASN A 226 -16.09 -17.95 -8.22
N GLN A 227 -15.36 -16.86 -8.04
CA GLN A 227 -15.80 -15.70 -7.28
C GLN A 227 -15.92 -14.47 -8.19
N HIS A 228 -17.08 -13.83 -8.20
CA HIS A 228 -17.23 -12.51 -8.79
C HIS A 228 -16.68 -11.45 -7.83
N LEU A 229 -15.36 -11.44 -7.65
CA LEU A 229 -14.68 -10.48 -6.78
C LEU A 229 -14.89 -9.05 -7.32
N GLU A 230 -15.25 -8.13 -6.43
CA GLU A 230 -15.49 -6.73 -6.77
C GLU A 230 -14.17 -6.00 -7.10
N GLU A 231 -13.05 -6.49 -6.55
CA GLU A 231 -11.76 -5.80 -6.53
C GLU A 231 -10.64 -6.58 -7.25
N GLY A 232 -10.77 -6.66 -8.58
CA GLY A 232 -9.61 -6.87 -9.47
C GLY A 232 -9.19 -8.32 -9.75
N GLU A 233 -8.41 -8.48 -10.81
CA GLU A 233 -7.85 -9.77 -11.25
C GLU A 233 -6.51 -10.02 -10.55
N CYS A 234 -6.23 -11.23 -10.04
CA CYS A 234 -4.89 -11.50 -9.51
C CYS A 234 -3.86 -11.54 -10.65
N VAL A 235 -2.69 -10.98 -10.38
CA VAL A 235 -1.51 -11.04 -11.24
C VAL A 235 -0.42 -11.79 -10.48
N LEU A 236 -0.17 -13.02 -10.91
CA LEU A 236 0.74 -13.95 -10.25
C LEU A 236 2.16 -13.76 -10.80
N VAL A 237 3.12 -13.49 -9.92
CA VAL A 237 4.52 -13.19 -10.28
C VAL A 237 5.45 -14.20 -9.63
N LEU A 238 6.23 -14.93 -10.41
CA LEU A 238 7.19 -15.88 -9.87
C LEU A 238 8.22 -15.17 -8.98
N ALA A 239 8.40 -15.65 -7.74
CA ALA A 239 9.21 -15.00 -6.72
C ALA A 239 10.71 -15.29 -6.85
N ASN A 240 11.25 -15.01 -8.04
CA ASN A 240 12.66 -15.12 -8.36
C ASN A 240 13.27 -13.73 -8.62
N PRO A 241 14.59 -13.55 -8.52
CA PRO A 241 15.21 -12.23 -8.58
C PRO A 241 15.01 -11.51 -9.91
N ASP A 242 14.92 -12.25 -11.02
CA ASP A 242 14.82 -11.68 -12.37
C ASP A 242 13.40 -11.20 -12.68
N GLU A 243 12.38 -11.99 -12.36
CA GLU A 243 10.98 -11.62 -12.56
C GLU A 243 10.55 -10.52 -11.59
N ILE A 244 10.91 -10.59 -10.30
CA ILE A 244 10.61 -9.50 -9.35
C ILE A 244 11.27 -8.20 -9.81
N ARG A 245 12.55 -8.23 -10.21
CA ARG A 245 13.24 -7.04 -10.76
C ARG A 245 12.49 -6.46 -11.96
N LYS A 246 12.11 -7.33 -12.90
CA LYS A 246 11.40 -6.93 -14.11
C LYS A 246 10.07 -6.28 -13.74
N LYS A 247 9.30 -6.87 -12.82
CA LYS A 247 8.00 -6.34 -12.39
C LYS A 247 8.09 -5.05 -11.61
N VAL A 248 9.01 -4.90 -10.66
CA VAL A 248 9.25 -3.62 -9.96
C VAL A 248 9.53 -2.51 -10.97
N LEU A 249 10.43 -2.76 -11.92
CA LEU A 249 10.85 -1.75 -12.89
C LEU A 249 9.81 -1.47 -13.99
N GLU A 250 8.99 -2.46 -14.34
CA GLU A 250 7.87 -2.36 -15.29
C GLU A 250 6.71 -1.58 -14.67
N PHE A 251 6.29 -1.99 -13.47
CA PHE A 251 5.09 -1.49 -12.81
C PHE A 251 5.31 -0.23 -11.99
N SER A 252 6.55 0.21 -11.73
CA SER A 252 6.86 1.48 -11.03
C SER A 252 6.06 2.72 -11.46
N LYS A 253 5.49 2.73 -12.68
CA LYS A 253 4.70 3.86 -13.23
C LYS A 253 3.18 3.64 -13.19
N ILE A 254 2.75 2.44 -12.84
CA ILE A 254 1.34 2.00 -12.80
C ILE A 254 1.07 1.15 -11.56
N PHE A 255 1.84 1.39 -10.49
CA PHE A 255 1.61 0.85 -9.17
C PHE A 255 0.85 1.88 -8.36
N VAL A 256 -0.16 1.45 -7.61
CA VAL A 256 -0.61 2.26 -6.47
C VAL A 256 0.59 2.48 -5.54
N SER A 257 0.60 3.66 -4.91
CA SER A 257 1.67 4.35 -4.17
C SER A 257 2.80 3.50 -3.56
N ASP A 258 2.46 2.35 -3.03
CA ASP A 258 3.26 1.47 -2.18
C ASP A 258 3.84 0.23 -2.90
N GLY A 259 3.24 -0.21 -4.00
CA GLY A 259 3.49 -1.55 -4.54
C GLY A 259 4.92 -1.77 -5.05
N ALA A 260 5.55 -0.72 -5.59
CA ALA A 260 6.96 -0.78 -5.98
C ALA A 260 7.90 -0.82 -4.75
N ALA A 261 7.56 -0.12 -3.67
CA ALA A 261 8.35 -0.06 -2.45
C ALA A 261 8.38 -1.43 -1.76
N ILE A 262 7.20 -2.02 -1.57
CA ILE A 262 7.07 -3.29 -0.85
C ILE A 262 7.69 -4.47 -1.61
N LEU A 263 7.57 -4.52 -2.94
CA LEU A 263 8.28 -5.52 -3.75
C LEU A 263 9.81 -5.33 -3.71
N THR A 264 10.27 -4.09 -3.58
CA THR A 264 11.70 -3.80 -3.46
C THR A 264 12.23 -4.24 -2.10
N LEU A 265 11.49 -4.02 -1.01
CA LEU A 265 11.83 -4.56 0.33
C LEU A 265 11.76 -6.08 0.38
N TYR A 266 10.74 -6.68 -0.24
CA TYR A 266 10.66 -8.12 -0.41
C TYR A 266 11.92 -8.68 -1.07
N GLY A 267 12.31 -8.11 -2.20
CA GLY A 267 13.50 -8.55 -2.93
C GLY A 267 14.80 -8.30 -2.16
N ARG A 268 14.89 -7.23 -1.35
CA ARG A 268 16.02 -7.04 -0.43
C ARG A 268 16.16 -8.20 0.54
N ARG A 269 15.06 -8.62 1.18
CA ARG A 269 15.06 -9.71 2.15
C ARG A 269 15.37 -11.05 1.50
N LYS A 270 14.81 -11.31 0.31
CA LYS A 270 14.93 -12.62 -0.35
C LYS A 270 16.20 -12.76 -1.20
N PHE A 271 16.68 -11.68 -1.80
CA PHE A 271 17.78 -11.68 -2.78
C PHE A 271 18.99 -10.85 -2.34
N GLY A 272 18.94 -10.20 -1.18
CA GLY A 272 20.06 -9.49 -0.57
C GLY A 272 20.18 -8.00 -0.92
N LYS A 273 21.09 -7.33 -0.21
CA LYS A 273 21.31 -5.88 -0.30
C LYS A 273 21.80 -5.43 -1.68
N GLU A 274 22.64 -6.22 -2.36
CA GLU A 274 23.15 -5.87 -3.69
C GLU A 274 22.03 -5.77 -4.73
N TRP A 275 21.10 -6.74 -4.71
CA TRP A 275 19.91 -6.71 -5.56
C TRP A 275 19.09 -5.45 -5.28
N PHE A 276 18.87 -5.13 -4.00
CA PHE A 276 18.13 -3.95 -3.59
C PHE A 276 18.78 -2.65 -4.07
N SER A 277 20.08 -2.47 -3.84
CA SER A 277 20.82 -1.29 -4.30
C SER A 277 20.75 -1.11 -5.82
N PHE A 278 20.85 -2.20 -6.57
CA PHE A 278 20.67 -2.17 -8.02
C PHE A 278 19.27 -1.66 -8.41
N ILE A 279 18.22 -2.16 -7.76
CA ILE A 279 16.84 -1.75 -8.04
C ILE A 279 16.62 -0.27 -7.69
N ILE A 280 17.07 0.18 -6.52
CA ILE A 280 16.92 1.58 -6.10
C ILE A 280 17.62 2.54 -7.07
N ASP A 281 18.84 2.24 -7.52
CA ASP A 281 19.53 3.05 -8.53
C ASP A 281 18.74 3.09 -9.85
N ARG A 282 18.19 1.96 -10.30
CA ARG A 282 17.37 1.90 -11.53
C ARG A 282 16.06 2.66 -11.39
N LEU A 283 15.37 2.56 -10.25
CA LEU A 283 14.16 3.31 -9.95
C LEU A 283 14.45 4.80 -9.92
N LYS A 284 15.55 5.24 -9.28
CA LYS A 284 15.96 6.64 -9.26
C LYS A 284 16.20 7.20 -10.67
N ARG A 285 16.97 6.48 -11.50
CA ARG A 285 17.23 6.90 -12.89
C ARG A 285 15.95 6.96 -13.73
N ARG A 286 15.12 5.91 -13.67
CA ARG A 286 13.86 5.84 -14.45
C ARG A 286 12.82 6.84 -13.95
N GLY A 287 12.75 7.04 -12.63
CA GLY A 287 11.87 7.99 -11.97
C GLY A 287 12.23 9.42 -12.35
N ASN A 288 13.51 9.78 -12.39
CA ASN A 288 13.93 11.13 -12.79
C ASN A 288 13.51 11.44 -14.23
N VAL A 289 13.67 10.47 -15.14
CA VAL A 289 13.18 10.61 -16.52
C VAL A 289 11.66 10.78 -16.52
N TYR A 290 10.92 9.92 -15.82
CA TYR A 290 9.46 9.96 -15.79
C TYR A 290 8.90 11.26 -15.15
N ALA A 291 9.53 11.76 -14.08
CA ALA A 291 9.18 13.02 -13.43
C ALA A 291 9.40 14.23 -14.35
N SER A 292 10.41 14.17 -15.24
CA SER A 292 10.69 15.21 -16.23
C SER A 292 9.68 15.27 -17.40
N LEU A 293 8.84 14.24 -17.56
CA LEU A 293 7.85 14.19 -18.63
C LEU A 293 6.65 15.10 -18.33
N THR A 294 5.98 15.54 -19.39
CA THR A 294 4.68 16.21 -19.25
C THR A 294 3.62 15.22 -18.79
N GLU A 295 2.53 15.72 -18.20
CA GLU A 295 1.40 14.87 -17.78
C GLU A 295 0.84 14.03 -18.94
N GLN A 296 0.72 14.61 -20.15
CA GLN A 296 0.26 13.90 -21.34
C GLN A 296 1.20 12.75 -21.72
N GLN A 297 2.52 12.97 -21.65
CA GLN A 297 3.51 11.93 -21.93
C GLN A 297 3.45 10.80 -20.89
N ARG A 298 3.29 11.13 -19.60
CA ARG A 298 3.10 10.15 -18.53
C ARG A 298 1.86 9.28 -18.76
N LYS A 299 0.71 9.91 -19.04
CA LYS A 299 -0.55 9.22 -19.38
C LYS A 299 -0.41 8.26 -20.56
N ILE A 300 0.32 8.63 -21.62
CA ILE A 300 0.57 7.74 -22.76
C ILE A 300 1.38 6.51 -22.34
N ILE A 301 2.39 6.70 -21.50
CA ILE A 301 3.22 5.59 -21.00
C ILE A 301 2.39 4.66 -20.11
N GLU A 302 1.64 5.22 -19.16
CA GLU A 302 0.74 4.47 -18.26
C GLU A 302 -0.28 3.66 -19.06
N GLN A 303 -0.95 4.28 -20.02
CA GLN A 303 -1.95 3.62 -20.86
C GLN A 303 -1.35 2.44 -21.63
N ARG A 304 -0.15 2.60 -22.22
CA ARG A 304 0.54 1.51 -22.90
C ARG A 304 0.92 0.36 -21.96
N LEU A 305 1.28 0.66 -20.72
CA LEU A 305 1.58 -0.36 -19.72
C LEU A 305 0.31 -1.11 -19.29
N ILE A 306 -0.80 -0.40 -19.10
CA ILE A 306 -2.12 -0.98 -18.80
C ILE A 306 -2.59 -1.88 -19.95
N GLU A 307 -2.46 -1.44 -21.21
CA GLU A 307 -2.82 -2.25 -22.38
C GLU A 307 -1.97 -3.52 -22.48
N LYS A 308 -0.67 -3.42 -22.19
CA LYS A 308 0.23 -4.56 -22.16
C LYS A 308 -0.20 -5.59 -21.10
N LEU A 309 -0.61 -5.13 -19.92
CA LEU A 309 -1.16 -5.99 -18.86
C LEU A 309 -2.43 -6.72 -19.32
N GLY A 310 -3.36 -6.01 -19.96
CA GLY A 310 -4.60 -6.61 -20.46
C GLY A 310 -4.38 -7.71 -21.48
N ARG A 311 -3.34 -7.63 -22.33
CA ARG A 311 -2.98 -8.70 -23.28
C ARG A 311 -2.41 -9.94 -22.61
N VAL A 312 -1.77 -9.80 -21.46
CA VAL A 312 -1.21 -10.91 -20.68
C VAL A 312 -2.30 -11.67 -19.94
N THR A 313 -3.34 -10.99 -19.46
CA THR A 313 -4.47 -11.66 -18.76
C THR A 313 -5.49 -12.31 -19.70
N SER A 314 -5.55 -11.91 -20.97
CA SER A 314 -6.48 -12.43 -21.98
C SER A 314 -5.92 -13.54 -22.88
N SER A 315 -4.69 -14.00 -22.62
CA SER A 315 -4.05 -15.12 -23.34
C SER A 315 -4.00 -16.41 -22.51
N ILE A 316 -4.86 -16.52 -21.49
CA ILE A 316 -5.13 -17.73 -20.71
C ILE A 316 -6.49 -18.28 -21.14
#